data_AF-A0A351IUM0-F1
#
_entry.id   AF-A0A351IUM0-F1
#
_cell.length_a   1.000
_cell.length_b   1.000
_cell.length_c   1.000
_cell.angle_alpha   90.00
_cell.angle_beta   90.00
_cell.angle_gamma   90.00
#
_symmetry.space_group_name_H-M   'P 1'
#
loop_
_entity.id
_entity.type
_entity.pdbx_description
1 polymer ?
#
loop_
_entity_poly.entity_id
_entity_poly.type
_entity_poly.pdbx_seq_one_letter_code
_entity_poly.pdbx_strand_id
1 'polypeptide(L)'
;MSVNRPEPMVQTVTGPISPDDLGRTLMHEHLTVGWPGAESHTTVVRRSRADVVAVCVDRISELQDLGYSTLVDPCPNDLGRDVSLLVEVSEATGFNIICATGLYKESEGGHAYWSFKARYEDVTAVMAEMFESELTDGG
;
A
#
# COMPACT_ATOMS: atom_id res chain seq x y z
N MET A 1 -17.63 31.36 18.40
CA MET A 1 -17.27 31.23 16.98
C MET A 1 -16.98 29.76 16.74
N SER A 2 -17.83 29.06 15.98
CA SER A 2 -17.58 27.67 15.61
C SER A 2 -16.46 27.67 14.57
N VAL A 3 -15.33 27.04 14.87
CA VAL A 3 -14.26 26.84 13.89
C VAL A 3 -14.80 25.81 12.91
N ASN A 4 -15.02 26.21 11.66
CA ASN A 4 -15.41 25.31 10.58
C ASN A 4 -14.21 24.42 10.26
N ARG A 5 -14.07 23.29 10.97
CA ARG A 5 -13.09 22.26 10.60
C ARG A 5 -13.62 21.54 9.37
N PRO A 6 -12.78 21.29 8.36
CA PRO A 6 -13.18 20.41 7.26
C PRO A 6 -13.61 19.05 7.86
N GLU A 7 -14.67 18.48 7.28
CA GLU A 7 -15.14 17.14 7.66
C GLU A 7 -13.96 16.15 7.55
N PRO A 8 -13.79 15.25 8.53
CA PRO A 8 -12.72 14.27 8.48
C PRO A 8 -12.91 13.36 7.26
N MET A 9 -11.84 13.11 6.51
CA MET A 9 -11.83 12.23 5.33
C MET A 9 -10.75 11.15 5.52
N VAL A 10 -10.98 9.98 4.93
CA VAL A 10 -10.00 8.89 4.87
C VAL A 10 -9.52 8.74 3.44
N GLN A 11 -8.20 8.80 3.22
CA GLN A 11 -7.64 8.60 1.89
C GLN A 11 -7.58 7.11 1.55
N THR A 12 -8.22 6.73 0.45
CA THR A 12 -8.07 5.40 -0.17
C THR A 12 -7.28 5.55 -1.48
N VAL A 13 -6.84 4.43 -2.05
CA VAL A 13 -6.12 4.41 -3.33
C VAL A 13 -6.95 4.91 -4.52
N THR A 14 -8.28 4.97 -4.39
CA THR A 14 -9.21 5.51 -5.42
C THR A 14 -9.81 6.87 -5.02
N GLY A 15 -9.31 7.48 -3.94
CA GLY A 15 -9.69 8.82 -3.49
C GLY A 15 -10.23 8.89 -2.06
N PRO A 16 -10.55 10.09 -1.56
CA PRO A 16 -11.02 10.29 -0.20
C PRO A 16 -12.47 9.83 -0.03
N ILE A 17 -12.76 9.15 1.08
CA ILE A 17 -14.11 8.73 1.51
C ILE A 17 -14.46 9.27 2.89
N SER A 18 -15.75 9.30 3.24
CA SER A 18 -16.18 9.60 4.60
C SER A 18 -15.77 8.47 5.55
N PRO A 19 -15.41 8.73 6.82
CA PRO A 19 -15.25 7.70 7.83
C PRO A 19 -16.47 6.78 7.98
N ASP A 20 -17.68 7.30 7.72
CA ASP A 20 -18.91 6.51 7.77
C ASP A 20 -19.00 5.47 6.63
N ASP A 21 -18.25 5.67 5.54
CA ASP A 21 -18.21 4.78 4.37
C ASP A 21 -17.20 3.64 4.52
N LEU A 22 -16.42 3.59 5.61
CA LEU A 22 -15.44 2.52 5.86
C LEU A 22 -16.09 1.15 6.02
N GLY A 23 -17.31 1.09 6.56
CA GLY A 23 -17.97 -0.18 6.87
C GLY A 23 -17.11 -1.09 7.75
N ARG A 24 -17.26 -2.42 7.58
CA ARG A 24 -16.47 -3.39 8.33
C ARG A 24 -15.05 -3.45 7.73
N THR A 25 -14.06 -3.14 8.56
CA THR A 25 -12.68 -2.89 8.13
C THR A 25 -11.70 -3.92 8.67
N LEU A 26 -10.81 -4.44 7.80
CA LEU A 26 -9.62 -5.19 8.20
C LEU A 26 -8.44 -4.21 8.34
N MET A 27 -7.88 -4.11 9.55
CA MET A 27 -6.89 -3.07 9.87
C MET A 27 -5.46 -3.40 9.46
N HIS A 28 -5.18 -4.63 9.04
CA HIS A 28 -3.84 -5.06 8.62
C HIS A 28 -3.95 -6.28 7.70
N GLU A 29 -3.88 -6.06 6.40
CA GLU A 29 -3.82 -7.12 5.38
C GLU A 29 -2.78 -6.77 4.32
N HIS A 30 -2.42 -7.72 3.46
CA HIS A 30 -1.55 -7.43 2.32
C HIS A 30 -2.11 -8.10 1.07
N LEU A 31 -2.26 -7.35 -0.04
CA LEU A 31 -2.61 -7.98 -1.32
C LEU A 31 -1.43 -8.80 -1.86
N THR A 32 -0.23 -8.25 -1.72
CA THR A 32 1.03 -8.91 -2.08
C THR A 32 2.14 -8.47 -1.13
N VAL A 33 3.14 -9.32 -0.96
CA VAL A 33 4.36 -9.01 -0.20
C VAL A 33 5.56 -9.47 -1.03
N GLY A 34 6.60 -8.65 -1.10
CA GLY A 34 7.87 -8.95 -1.75
C GLY A 34 9.04 -8.58 -0.85
N TRP A 35 9.72 -9.57 -0.30
CA TRP A 35 10.92 -9.32 0.51
C TRP A 35 12.03 -8.66 -0.32
N PRO A 36 12.79 -7.70 0.25
CA PRO A 36 13.99 -7.16 -0.37
C PRO A 36 14.89 -8.27 -0.93
N GLY A 37 15.31 -8.15 -2.19
CA GLY A 37 16.14 -9.16 -2.85
C GLY A 37 15.35 -10.24 -3.59
N ALA A 38 14.02 -10.31 -3.48
CA ALA A 38 13.21 -11.28 -4.22
C ALA A 38 13.35 -11.15 -5.74
N GLU A 39 13.69 -9.96 -6.24
CA GLU A 39 14.10 -9.67 -7.63
C GLU A 39 15.33 -10.48 -8.10
N SER A 40 16.19 -10.90 -7.18
CA SER A 40 17.39 -11.70 -7.49
C SER A 40 17.09 -13.21 -7.62
N HIS A 41 15.89 -13.67 -7.27
CA HIS A 41 15.50 -15.09 -7.41
C HIS A 41 15.08 -15.40 -8.86
N THR A 42 16.05 -15.51 -9.76
CA THR A 42 15.81 -15.61 -11.22
C THR A 42 15.23 -16.96 -11.69
N THR A 43 15.25 -17.99 -10.85
CA THR A 43 14.67 -19.32 -11.16
C THR A 43 13.18 -19.42 -10.85
N VAL A 44 12.59 -18.43 -10.17
CA VAL A 44 11.16 -18.44 -9.84
C VAL A 44 10.34 -18.05 -11.07
N VAL A 45 9.29 -18.83 -11.36
CA VAL A 45 8.28 -18.43 -12.34
C VAL A 45 7.40 -17.37 -11.69
N ARG A 46 7.49 -16.13 -12.17
CA ARG A 46 6.63 -15.04 -11.71
C ARG A 46 5.25 -15.17 -12.34
N ARG A 47 4.21 -15.00 -11.52
CA ARG A 47 2.84 -14.85 -12.02
C ARG A 47 2.74 -13.60 -12.88
N SER A 48 1.90 -13.63 -13.92
CA SER A 48 1.62 -12.42 -14.67
C SER A 48 0.85 -11.42 -13.80
N ARG A 49 0.88 -10.14 -14.17
CA ARG A 49 0.06 -9.11 -13.50
C ARG A 49 -1.42 -9.50 -13.49
N ALA A 50 -1.93 -9.98 -14.62
CA ALA A 50 -3.32 -10.43 -14.75
C ALA A 50 -3.67 -11.58 -13.79
N ASP A 51 -2.76 -12.55 -13.61
CA ASP A 51 -2.97 -13.64 -12.65
C ASP A 51 -3.01 -13.14 -11.21
N VAL A 52 -2.14 -12.17 -10.87
CA VAL A 52 -2.11 -11.57 -9.52
C VAL A 52 -3.40 -10.81 -9.25
N VAL A 53 -3.82 -9.95 -10.18
CA VAL A 53 -5.07 -9.19 -10.07
C VAL A 53 -6.27 -10.11 -9.94
N ALA A 54 -6.36 -11.17 -10.75
CA ALA A 54 -7.45 -12.14 -10.68
C ALA A 54 -7.54 -12.82 -9.30
N VAL A 55 -6.41 -13.20 -8.71
CA VAL A 55 -6.38 -13.77 -7.36
C VAL A 55 -6.82 -12.74 -6.32
N CYS A 56 -6.31 -11.50 -6.39
CA CYS A 56 -6.68 -10.46 -5.44
C CYS A 56 -8.18 -10.14 -5.50
N VAL A 57 -8.74 -9.96 -6.70
CA VAL A 57 -10.17 -9.72 -6.92
C VAL A 57 -11.02 -10.85 -6.34
N ASP A 58 -10.66 -12.10 -6.62
CA ASP A 58 -11.36 -13.28 -6.07
C ASP A 58 -11.35 -13.30 -4.53
N ARG A 59 -10.20 -13.04 -3.90
CA ARG A 59 -10.10 -12.95 -2.43
C ARG A 59 -10.90 -11.78 -1.85
N ILE A 60 -10.89 -10.62 -2.51
CA ILE A 60 -11.68 -9.46 -2.07
C ILE A 60 -13.18 -9.74 -2.17
N SER A 61 -13.63 -10.42 -3.23
CA SER A 61 -15.03 -10.83 -3.36
C SER A 61 -15.46 -11.77 -2.22
N GLU A 62 -14.60 -12.72 -1.81
CA GLU A 62 -14.86 -13.55 -0.61
C GLU A 62 -15.03 -12.69 0.66
N LEU A 63 -14.26 -11.60 0.81
CA LEU A 63 -14.40 -10.68 1.94
C LEU A 63 -15.69 -9.84 1.87
N GLN A 64 -16.08 -9.40 0.67
CA GLN A 64 -17.34 -8.67 0.45
C GLN A 64 -18.55 -9.54 0.81
N ASP A 65 -18.53 -10.83 0.47
CA ASP A 65 -19.58 -11.80 0.85
C ASP A 65 -19.70 -11.96 2.37
N LEU A 66 -18.60 -11.73 3.11
CA LEU A 66 -18.56 -11.71 4.58
C LEU A 66 -18.92 -10.33 5.19
N GLY A 67 -19.29 -9.37 4.35
CA GLY A 67 -19.72 -8.02 4.74
C GLY A 67 -18.56 -7.06 5.07
N TYR A 68 -17.35 -7.33 4.61
CA TYR A 68 -16.25 -6.36 4.65
C TYR A 68 -16.34 -5.38 3.50
N SER A 69 -15.83 -4.16 3.72
CA SER A 69 -15.85 -3.10 2.70
C SER A 69 -14.50 -2.39 2.58
N THR A 70 -13.65 -2.50 3.60
CA THR A 70 -12.36 -1.81 3.64
C THR A 70 -11.26 -2.72 4.17
N LEU A 71 -10.05 -2.57 3.63
CA LEU A 71 -8.82 -3.02 4.26
C LEU A 71 -7.76 -1.93 4.27
N VAL A 72 -6.86 -2.02 5.24
CA VAL A 72 -5.60 -1.29 5.27
C VAL A 72 -4.51 -2.24 4.80
N ASP A 73 -3.78 -1.85 3.74
CA ASP A 73 -2.54 -2.50 3.32
C ASP A 73 -1.33 -1.70 3.84
N PRO A 74 -0.71 -2.13 4.96
CA PRO A 74 0.41 -1.43 5.54
C PRO A 74 1.74 -1.84 4.91
N CYS A 75 1.75 -2.41 3.70
CA CYS A 75 2.99 -2.77 3.00
C CYS A 75 3.83 -1.50 2.72
N PRO A 76 5.01 -1.34 3.35
CA PRO A 76 5.89 -0.21 3.11
C PRO A 76 6.62 -0.33 1.75
N ASN A 77 7.32 0.73 1.37
CA ASN A 77 8.02 0.81 0.08
C ASN A 77 9.12 -0.27 -0.11
N ASP A 78 9.70 -0.77 0.98
CA ASP A 78 10.79 -1.72 1.01
C ASP A 78 10.31 -3.15 1.34
N LEU A 79 9.00 -3.40 1.20
CA LEU A 79 8.41 -4.72 1.33
C LEU A 79 7.61 -5.14 0.07
N GLY A 80 7.93 -4.50 -1.06
CA GLY A 80 7.35 -4.84 -2.36
C GLY A 80 5.97 -4.23 -2.60
N ARG A 81 5.67 -3.07 -2.00
CA ARG A 81 4.43 -2.33 -2.22
C ARG A 81 4.23 -2.05 -3.72
N ASP A 82 3.02 -2.31 -4.21
CA ASP A 82 2.59 -2.03 -5.58
C ASP A 82 1.26 -1.24 -5.54
N VAL A 83 1.34 0.09 -5.50
CA VAL A 83 0.16 0.96 -5.42
C VAL A 83 -0.74 0.79 -6.63
N SER A 84 -0.15 0.57 -7.82
CA SER A 84 -0.93 0.33 -9.04
C SER A 84 -1.81 -0.92 -8.92
N LEU A 85 -1.35 -1.96 -8.22
CA LEU A 85 -2.16 -3.16 -7.94
C LEU A 85 -3.33 -2.83 -7.03
N LEU A 86 -3.09 -2.05 -5.99
CA LEU A 86 -4.12 -1.64 -5.05
C LEU A 86 -5.23 -0.85 -5.78
N VAL A 87 -4.85 0.09 -6.65
CA VAL A 87 -5.79 0.86 -7.49
C VAL A 87 -6.59 -0.09 -8.38
N GLU A 88 -5.92 -0.94 -9.16
CA GLU A 88 -6.58 -1.84 -10.11
C GLU A 88 -7.58 -2.79 -9.42
N VAL A 89 -7.22 -3.33 -8.25
CA VAL A 89 -8.11 -4.20 -7.46
C VAL A 89 -9.26 -3.40 -6.83
N SER A 90 -9.01 -2.20 -6.32
CA SER A 90 -10.04 -1.32 -5.75
C SER A 90 -11.06 -0.91 -6.82
N GLU A 91 -10.60 -0.48 -8.00
CA GLU A 91 -11.47 -0.13 -9.14
C GLU A 91 -12.30 -1.33 -9.63
N ALA A 92 -11.69 -2.52 -9.70
CA ALA A 92 -12.37 -3.72 -10.18
C ALA A 92 -13.46 -4.24 -9.22
N THR A 93 -13.34 -3.98 -7.92
CA THR A 93 -14.20 -4.57 -6.87
C THR A 93 -15.11 -3.56 -6.18
N GLY A 94 -14.78 -2.26 -6.27
CA GLY A 94 -15.38 -1.21 -5.44
C GLY A 94 -15.00 -1.31 -3.95
N PHE A 95 -14.01 -2.13 -3.59
CA PHE A 95 -13.54 -2.28 -2.22
C PHE A 95 -12.60 -1.13 -1.85
N ASN A 96 -12.76 -0.57 -0.65
CA ASN A 96 -11.89 0.49 -0.18
C ASN A 96 -10.54 -0.10 0.24
N ILE A 97 -9.45 0.43 -0.31
CA ILE A 97 -8.09 0.02 0.07
C ILE A 97 -7.33 1.26 0.53
N ILE A 98 -6.84 1.23 1.77
CA ILE A 98 -6.01 2.28 2.35
C ILE A 98 -4.57 1.79 2.31
N CYS A 99 -3.67 2.48 1.61
CA CYS A 99 -2.25 2.13 1.56
C CYS A 99 -1.42 2.90 2.60
N ALA A 100 -0.25 2.36 2.95
CA ALA A 100 0.72 3.05 3.81
C ALA A 100 1.98 3.52 3.07
N THR A 101 2.69 4.45 3.72
CA THR A 101 4.07 4.86 3.44
C THR A 101 5.00 4.35 4.55
N GLY A 102 6.31 4.57 4.44
CA GLY A 102 7.30 4.22 5.45
C GLY A 102 8.22 3.07 5.04
N LEU A 103 9.00 2.57 6.00
CA LEU A 103 9.92 1.43 5.86
C LEU A 103 9.52 0.28 6.80
N TYR A 104 9.89 -0.93 6.42
CA TYR A 104 9.76 -2.11 7.27
C TYR A 104 10.88 -2.17 8.33
N LYS A 105 10.81 -3.20 9.17
CA LYS A 105 11.78 -3.51 10.21
C LYS A 105 13.20 -3.53 9.63
N GLU A 106 14.11 -2.76 10.22
CA GLU A 106 15.48 -2.54 9.74
C GLU A 106 16.24 -3.83 9.33
N SER A 107 16.12 -4.90 10.12
CA SER A 107 16.83 -6.18 9.85
C SER A 107 16.26 -7.01 8.70
N GLU A 108 15.05 -6.69 8.21
CA GLU A 108 14.32 -7.47 7.21
C GLU A 108 13.84 -6.63 6.01
N GLY A 109 13.87 -5.29 6.15
CA GLY A 109 13.53 -4.32 5.11
C GLY A 109 14.74 -3.88 4.27
N GLY A 110 14.63 -2.69 3.68
CA GLY A 110 15.57 -2.12 2.72
C GLY A 110 16.88 -1.58 3.32
N HIS A 111 17.24 -1.94 4.55
CA HIS A 111 18.36 -1.33 5.27
C HIS A 111 19.68 -1.37 4.47
N ALA A 112 19.97 -2.47 3.78
CA ALA A 112 21.19 -2.57 2.97
C ALA A 112 21.25 -1.52 1.85
N TYR A 113 20.12 -1.29 1.16
CA TYR A 113 20.01 -0.27 0.12
C TYR A 113 20.16 1.14 0.73
N TRP A 114 19.37 1.46 1.74
CA TRP A 114 19.35 2.79 2.35
C TRP A 114 20.68 3.16 3.00
N SER A 115 21.33 2.21 3.67
CA SER A 115 22.64 2.41 4.29
C SER A 115 23.77 2.56 3.28
N PHE A 116 23.67 1.91 2.12
CA PHE A 116 24.62 2.13 1.03
C PHE A 116 24.42 3.50 0.37
N LYS A 117 23.17 3.87 0.10
CA LYS A 117 22.79 5.17 -0.48
C LYS A 117 23.24 6.35 0.40
N ALA A 118 23.12 6.22 1.73
CA ALA A 118 23.58 7.22 2.71
C ALA A 118 25.07 7.58 2.62
N ARG A 119 25.89 6.78 1.93
CA ARG A 119 27.31 7.09 1.71
C ARG A 119 27.52 8.16 0.63
N TYR A 120 26.49 8.46 -0.16
CA TYR A 120 26.59 9.30 -1.35
C TYR A 120 25.71 10.55 -1.30
N GLU A 121 24.66 10.57 -0.47
CA GLU A 121 23.71 11.68 -0.38
C GLU A 121 23.02 11.73 1.00
N ASP A 122 22.27 12.80 1.26
CA ASP A 122 21.42 12.92 2.44
C ASP A 122 20.19 12.00 2.28
N VAL A 123 20.35 10.76 2.72
CA VAL A 123 19.28 9.74 2.64
C VAL A 123 18.03 10.15 3.45
N THR A 124 18.18 11.00 4.47
CA THR A 124 17.04 11.44 5.29
C THR A 124 16.15 12.36 4.48
N ALA A 125 16.75 13.32 3.76
CA ALA A 125 16.02 14.20 2.86
C ALA A 125 15.32 13.41 1.74
N VAL A 126 16.02 12.43 1.15
CA VAL A 126 15.44 11.57 0.12
C VAL A 126 14.24 10.75 0.63
N MET A 127 14.36 10.15 1.83
CA MET A 127 13.25 9.41 2.44
C MET A 127 12.07 10.32 2.75
N ALA A 128 12.33 11.53 3.28
CA ALA A 128 11.29 12.49 3.60
C ALA A 128 10.51 12.92 2.35
N GLU A 129 11.22 13.31 1.28
CA GLU A 129 10.60 13.68 -0.01
C GLU A 129 9.75 12.54 -0.56
N MET A 130 10.26 11.31 -0.53
CA MET A 130 9.52 10.13 -0.99
C MET A 130 8.26 9.88 -0.16
N PHE A 131 8.33 9.91 1.18
CA PHE A 131 7.14 9.72 2.02
C PHE A 131 6.11 10.84 1.85
N GLU A 132 6.57 12.08 1.70
CA GLU A 132 5.68 13.22 1.45
C GLU A 132 4.95 13.05 0.10
N SER A 133 5.67 12.73 -0.97
CA SER A 133 5.07 12.51 -2.29
C SER A 133 4.11 11.32 -2.32
N GLU A 134 4.41 10.24 -1.61
CA GLU A 134 3.48 9.11 -1.48
C GLU A 134 2.17 9.50 -0.78
N LEU A 135 2.22 10.43 0.16
CA LEU A 135 1.03 10.92 0.87
C LEU A 135 0.23 11.96 0.09
N THR A 136 0.87 12.73 -0.79
CA THR A 136 0.22 13.85 -1.51
C THR A 136 -0.12 13.54 -2.95
N ASP A 137 0.73 12.76 -3.63
CA ASP A 137 0.69 12.57 -5.09
C ASP A 137 0.36 11.12 -5.48
N GLY A 138 0.36 10.18 -4.52
CA GLY A 138 0.02 8.77 -4.74
C GLY A 138 1.20 7.87 -5.17
N GLY A 139 2.41 8.42 -5.22
CA GLY A 139 3.65 7.71 -5.59
C GLY A 139 3.90 7.57 -7.08
#